data_AF-A0A9N9IFK4-F1
#
_entry.id   AF-A0A9N9IFK4-F1
#
_cell.length_a   1.000
_cell.length_b   1.000
_cell.length_c   1.000
_cell.angle_alpha   90.00
_cell.angle_beta   90.00
_cell.angle_gamma   90.00
#
_symmetry.space_group_name_H-M   'P 1'
#
loop_
_entity.id
_entity.type
_entity.pdbx_description
1 polymer ?
#
loop_
_entity_poly.entity_id
_entity_poly.type
_entity_poly.pdbx_seq_one_letter_code
_entity_poly.pdbx_strand_id
1 'polypeptide(L)'
;MYAENEIDPEKLAPENFSKASERAQLMHLDPVAVAKYFNTIIQAIINILIGCNKKNNGIFEAVKNYYSVVEYQDHGTPHCHMLIWLHDALDLILLCQKLKNDNEFWHYLLNYISNIVREDINYLCKKGELITNKMVKAECLTPKTILEKQMHFSFLPIPDPRLPDFKKKFCLDLLTICKRTLFHYCTKACKKFNRDLQKHCRFDFPRELVDPPDIIFPEQRVIAIQHISAYFNNHNSYITTACRGNNDIKFISTQKLALACIHYITDYITKLDISTYSSFLICASILETFLDQLSNNDSYNLIDKSLKLITKYLNKMTGQTELTSPQVSAYLLDIDDHYTSNKFVNIYLQTFKSHLMKE
;
A
#
# COMPACT_ATOMS: atom_id res chain seq x y z
N MET A 1 25.93 -5.40 2.55
CA MET A 1 26.28 -4.55 3.70
C MET A 1 25.00 -4.29 4.50
N TYR A 2 24.96 -4.66 5.77
CA TYR A 2 23.85 -4.38 6.68
C TYR A 2 24.43 -3.74 7.94
N ALA A 3 24.01 -2.52 8.27
CA ALA A 3 24.63 -1.73 9.34
C ALA A 3 26.16 -1.68 9.23
N GLU A 4 26.67 -1.32 8.04
CA GLU A 4 28.11 -1.22 7.73
C GLU A 4 28.91 -2.53 7.81
N ASN A 5 28.26 -3.66 8.13
CA ASN A 5 28.90 -4.97 8.15
C ASN A 5 28.65 -5.74 6.85
N GLU A 6 29.69 -6.38 6.31
CA GLU A 6 29.51 -7.41 5.27
C GLU A 6 28.89 -8.65 5.91
N ILE A 7 27.63 -8.89 5.58
CA ILE A 7 26.88 -10.06 6.02
C ILE A 7 26.68 -10.96 4.81
N ASP A 8 27.13 -12.21 4.92
CA ASP A 8 26.78 -13.30 4.00
C ASP A 8 25.46 -13.92 4.51
N PRO A 9 24.31 -13.65 3.87
CA PRO A 9 23.02 -14.17 4.33
C PRO A 9 22.91 -15.70 4.24
N GLU A 10 23.78 -16.36 3.46
CA GLU A 10 23.82 -17.83 3.37
C GLU A 10 24.57 -18.47 4.54
N LYS A 11 25.44 -17.71 5.22
CA LYS A 11 26.25 -18.19 6.34
C LYS A 11 25.90 -17.53 7.67
N LEU A 12 24.93 -16.62 7.69
CA LEU A 12 24.54 -15.93 8.90
C LEU A 12 23.76 -16.87 9.82
N ALA A 13 24.41 -17.29 10.90
CA ALA A 13 23.77 -18.09 11.93
C ALA A 13 22.59 -17.31 12.55
N PRO A 14 21.46 -17.97 12.86
CA PRO A 14 20.25 -17.29 13.33
C PRO A 14 20.42 -16.39 14.57
N GLU A 15 21.31 -16.76 15.49
CA GLU A 15 21.67 -16.01 16.69
C GLU A 15 22.34 -14.67 16.40
N ASN A 16 22.92 -14.51 15.21
CA ASN A 16 23.58 -13.29 14.75
C ASN A 16 22.60 -12.32 14.07
N PHE A 17 21.31 -12.66 13.94
CA PHE A 17 20.31 -11.70 13.47
C PHE A 17 19.99 -10.67 14.55
N SER A 18 20.15 -9.40 14.17
CA SER A 18 19.73 -8.26 14.98
C SER A 18 18.25 -8.38 15.38
N LYS A 19 17.95 -8.00 16.63
CA LYS A 19 16.57 -8.00 17.16
C LYS A 19 15.74 -6.92 16.48
N ALA A 20 14.42 -7.08 16.47
CA ALA A 20 13.51 -6.11 15.85
C ALA A 20 13.71 -4.66 16.34
N SER A 21 14.03 -4.46 17.63
CA SER A 21 14.35 -3.16 18.20
C SER A 21 15.66 -2.57 17.66
N GLU A 22 16.70 -3.40 17.51
CA GLU A 22 17.99 -2.99 16.94
C GLU A 22 17.82 -2.61 15.46
N ARG A 23 17.01 -3.36 14.71
CA ARG A 23 16.68 -3.02 13.32
C ARG A 23 15.97 -1.68 13.22
N ALA A 24 14.99 -1.43 14.09
CA ALA A 24 14.28 -0.15 14.13
C ALA A 24 15.23 1.01 14.49
N GLN A 25 16.16 0.80 15.43
CA GLN A 25 17.20 1.78 15.75
C GLN A 25 18.12 2.06 14.56
N LEU A 26 18.57 1.02 13.85
CA LEU A 26 19.40 1.18 12.65
C LEU A 26 18.67 1.96 11.55
N MET A 27 17.39 1.67 11.30
CA MET A 27 16.57 2.44 10.36
C MET A 27 16.42 3.91 10.77
N HIS A 28 16.38 4.19 12.07
CA HIS A 28 16.33 5.55 12.59
C HIS A 28 17.68 6.28 12.45
N LEU A 29 18.80 5.57 12.66
CA LEU A 29 20.16 6.11 12.54
C LEU A 29 20.58 6.34 11.08
N ASP A 30 20.07 5.53 10.14
CA ASP A 30 20.35 5.67 8.70
C ASP A 30 19.06 5.79 7.88
N PRO A 31 18.39 6.97 7.92
CA PRO A 31 17.19 7.22 7.13
C PRO A 31 17.47 7.26 5.61
N VAL A 32 18.73 7.50 5.21
CA VAL A 32 19.18 7.49 3.82
C VAL A 32 19.11 6.07 3.24
N ALA A 33 19.57 5.06 3.99
CA ALA A 33 19.44 3.67 3.59
C ALA A 33 17.98 3.25 3.43
N VAL A 34 17.08 3.71 4.32
CA VAL A 34 15.64 3.44 4.21
C VAL A 34 15.08 3.98 2.90
N ALA A 35 15.36 5.25 2.58
CA ALA A 35 14.90 5.89 1.34
C ALA A 35 15.44 5.18 0.08
N LYS A 36 16.76 4.89 0.04
CA LYS A 36 17.40 4.20 -1.07
C LYS A 36 16.89 2.78 -1.27
N TYR A 37 16.75 2.02 -0.17
CA TYR A 37 16.23 0.67 -0.22
C TYR A 37 14.81 0.65 -0.81
N PHE A 38 13.92 1.50 -0.28
CA PHE A 38 12.55 1.58 -0.76
C PHE A 38 12.47 1.94 -2.24
N ASN A 39 13.16 3.00 -2.67
CA ASN A 39 13.22 3.41 -4.08
C ASN A 39 13.74 2.27 -4.98
N THR A 40 14.82 1.59 -4.57
CA THR A 40 15.40 0.48 -5.33
C THR A 40 14.40 -0.66 -5.51
N ILE A 41 13.68 -1.04 -4.46
CA ILE A 41 12.68 -2.11 -4.51
C ILE A 41 11.50 -1.71 -5.41
N ILE A 42 10.95 -0.51 -5.27
CA ILE A 42 9.82 -0.05 -6.08
C ILE A 42 10.22 0.06 -7.56
N GLN A 43 11.38 0.64 -7.86
CA GLN A 43 11.92 0.69 -9.22
C GLN A 43 12.15 -0.70 -9.80
N ALA A 44 12.65 -1.66 -9.02
CA ALA A 44 12.81 -3.04 -9.46
C ALA A 44 11.45 -3.70 -9.77
N ILE A 45 10.43 -3.49 -8.92
CA ILE A 45 9.07 -4.00 -9.16
C ILE A 45 8.49 -3.39 -10.46
N ILE A 46 8.56 -2.07 -10.62
CA ILE A 46 8.06 -1.37 -11.80
C ILE A 46 8.77 -1.84 -13.07
N ASN A 47 10.11 -1.87 -13.04
CA ASN A 47 10.88 -2.15 -14.24
C ASN A 47 10.91 -3.64 -14.58
N ILE A 48 11.01 -4.54 -13.60
CA ILE A 48 11.23 -5.97 -13.85
C ILE A 48 9.93 -6.75 -13.84
N LEU A 49 9.08 -6.53 -12.82
CA LEU A 49 7.84 -7.30 -12.67
C LEU A 49 6.70 -6.71 -13.49
N ILE A 50 6.43 -5.40 -13.36
CA ILE A 50 5.30 -4.75 -14.02
C ILE A 50 5.60 -4.53 -15.51
N GLY A 51 6.78 -4.01 -15.85
CA GLY A 51 7.25 -3.92 -17.24
C GLY A 51 6.43 -2.98 -18.13
N CYS A 52 6.12 -1.76 -17.68
CA CYS A 52 5.36 -0.79 -18.48
C CYS A 52 6.06 -0.44 -19.80
N ASN A 53 5.35 -0.52 -20.92
CA ASN A 53 5.86 -0.24 -22.28
C ASN A 53 7.12 -1.02 -22.69
N LYS A 54 7.33 -2.21 -22.11
CA LYS A 54 8.45 -3.09 -22.49
C LYS A 54 8.04 -4.03 -23.63
N LYS A 55 9.02 -4.43 -24.46
CA LYS A 55 8.83 -5.45 -25.52
C LYS A 55 8.37 -6.79 -24.97
N ASN A 56 8.83 -7.14 -23.77
CA ASN A 56 8.41 -8.34 -23.07
C ASN A 56 7.38 -7.94 -22.01
N ASN A 57 6.25 -8.63 -22.02
CA ASN A 57 5.17 -8.47 -21.06
C ASN A 57 5.65 -8.74 -19.62
N GLY A 58 5.08 -7.99 -18.66
CA GLY A 58 5.29 -8.22 -17.24
C GLY A 58 4.33 -9.25 -16.65
N ILE A 59 4.29 -9.32 -15.32
CA ILE A 59 3.40 -10.23 -14.57
C ILE A 59 1.90 -9.92 -14.75
N PHE A 60 1.58 -8.72 -15.24
CA PHE A 60 0.22 -8.27 -15.57
C PHE A 60 0.01 -8.15 -17.09
N GLU A 61 0.82 -8.86 -17.88
CA GLU A 61 0.88 -8.74 -19.32
C GLU A 61 1.31 -7.34 -19.82
N ALA A 62 0.66 -6.82 -20.86
CA ALA A 62 0.99 -5.54 -21.47
C ALA A 62 0.42 -4.38 -20.63
N VAL A 63 1.30 -3.75 -19.85
CA VAL A 63 0.97 -2.56 -19.06
C VAL A 63 1.17 -1.31 -19.92
N LYS A 64 0.10 -0.53 -20.07
CA LYS A 64 0.08 0.74 -20.81
C LYS A 64 0.54 1.90 -19.96
N ASN A 65 0.13 1.90 -18.69
CA ASN A 65 0.38 3.03 -17.81
C ASN A 65 0.39 2.63 -16.34
N TYR A 66 1.09 3.40 -15.52
CA TYR A 66 0.98 3.35 -14.07
C TYR A 66 1.19 4.72 -13.44
N TYR A 67 0.65 4.85 -12.23
CA TYR A 67 0.92 5.97 -11.34
C TYR A 67 0.98 5.44 -9.93
N SER A 68 2.01 5.83 -9.19
CA SER A 68 2.09 5.55 -7.77
C SER A 68 2.58 6.75 -6.98
N VAL A 69 2.14 6.82 -5.73
CA VAL A 69 2.56 7.81 -4.74
C VAL A 69 3.21 7.11 -3.55
N VAL A 70 4.20 7.78 -2.96
CA VAL A 70 4.87 7.39 -1.73
C VAL A 70 4.30 8.17 -0.56
N GLU A 71 3.72 7.46 0.41
CA GLU A 71 3.32 8.00 1.70
C GLU A 71 4.36 7.61 2.76
N TYR A 72 4.81 8.57 3.56
CA TYR A 72 5.58 8.28 4.77
C TYR A 72 4.64 8.29 5.96
N GLN A 73 4.41 7.13 6.57
CA GLN A 73 3.59 7.06 7.78
C GLN A 73 4.29 7.74 8.96
N ASP A 74 3.55 8.07 10.03
CA ASP A 74 4.02 8.75 11.26
C ASP A 74 5.38 8.23 11.83
N HIS A 75 5.76 6.98 11.54
CA HIS A 75 7.00 6.35 12.00
C HIS A 75 8.14 6.40 10.96
N GLY A 76 7.97 7.12 9.85
CA GLY A 76 8.93 7.24 8.75
C GLY A 76 8.96 6.05 7.78
N THR A 77 8.05 5.08 7.92
CA THR A 77 8.01 3.92 7.02
C THR A 77 7.34 4.29 5.69
N PRO A 78 8.06 4.23 4.56
CA PRO A 78 7.49 4.55 3.26
C PRO A 78 6.54 3.45 2.79
N HIS A 79 5.43 3.86 2.17
CA HIS A 79 4.40 3.01 1.59
C HIS A 79 4.10 3.48 0.17
N CYS A 80 3.88 2.55 -0.75
CA CYS A 80 3.57 2.87 -2.14
C CYS A 80 2.11 2.50 -2.43
N HIS A 81 1.33 3.46 -2.88
CA HIS A 81 -0.02 3.23 -3.42
C HIS A 81 0.04 3.36 -4.94
N MET A 82 -0.40 2.35 -5.69
CA MET A 82 -0.20 2.28 -7.15
C MET A 82 -1.47 1.91 -7.90
N LEU A 83 -1.71 2.60 -9.01
CA LEU A 83 -2.68 2.23 -10.05
C LEU A 83 -1.94 1.80 -11.30
N ILE A 84 -2.46 0.74 -11.95
CA ILE A 84 -1.89 0.14 -13.15
C ILE A 84 -3.01 -0.01 -14.19
N TRP A 85 -2.75 0.46 -15.41
CA TRP A 85 -3.64 0.35 -16.56
C TRP A 85 -3.03 -0.60 -17.61
N LEU A 86 -3.80 -1.59 -18.03
CA LEU A 86 -3.41 -2.55 -19.06
C LEU A 86 -3.75 -1.99 -20.45
N HIS A 87 -2.99 -2.38 -21.48
CA HIS A 87 -3.12 -1.85 -22.84
C HIS A 87 -4.49 -2.12 -23.46
N ASP A 88 -4.96 -3.36 -23.35
CA ASP A 88 -6.20 -3.83 -23.97
C ASP A 88 -7.32 -4.02 -22.93
N ALA A 89 -7.23 -3.29 -21.81
CA ALA A 89 -8.32 -3.26 -20.84
C ALA A 89 -9.57 -2.64 -21.47
N LEU A 90 -10.67 -3.36 -21.42
CA LEU A 90 -11.97 -2.87 -21.87
C LEU A 90 -12.43 -1.70 -21.00
N ASP A 91 -13.16 -0.77 -21.62
CA ASP A 91 -13.96 0.19 -20.86
C ASP A 91 -14.88 -0.55 -19.88
N LEU A 92 -15.13 0.03 -18.71
CA LEU A 92 -15.87 -0.63 -17.62
C LEU A 92 -17.32 -0.98 -18.02
N ILE A 93 -17.96 -0.18 -18.89
CA ILE A 93 -19.30 -0.46 -19.39
C ILE A 93 -19.26 -1.66 -20.33
N LEU A 94 -18.30 -1.68 -21.26
CA LEU A 94 -18.12 -2.77 -22.21
C LEU A 94 -17.68 -4.07 -21.52
N LEU A 95 -16.80 -3.97 -20.52
CA LEU A 95 -16.40 -5.08 -19.65
C LEU A 95 -17.64 -5.71 -19.00
N CYS A 96 -18.51 -4.90 -18.41
CA CYS A 96 -19.76 -5.38 -17.82
C CYS A 96 -20.69 -6.06 -18.83
N GLN A 97 -20.75 -5.56 -20.08
CA GLN A 97 -21.56 -6.16 -21.13
C GLN A 97 -20.98 -7.51 -21.59
N LYS A 98 -19.67 -7.58 -21.83
CA LYS A 98 -18.99 -8.83 -22.21
C LYS A 98 -19.11 -9.89 -21.12
N LEU A 99 -18.93 -9.51 -19.85
CA LEU A 99 -19.10 -10.44 -18.73
C LEU A 99 -20.51 -11.03 -18.61
N LYS A 100 -21.54 -10.38 -19.17
CA LYS A 100 -22.92 -10.90 -19.21
C LYS A 100 -23.21 -11.77 -20.42
N ASN A 101 -22.61 -11.43 -21.56
CA ASN A 101 -23.01 -11.97 -22.86
C ASN A 101 -22.02 -13.00 -23.42
N ASP A 102 -20.81 -13.06 -22.88
CA ASP A 102 -19.70 -13.87 -23.40
C ASP A 102 -19.10 -14.73 -22.28
N ASN A 103 -19.57 -15.98 -22.21
CA ASN A 103 -19.10 -16.96 -21.23
C ASN A 103 -17.63 -17.34 -21.44
N GLU A 104 -17.11 -17.31 -22.67
CA GLU A 104 -15.71 -17.67 -22.93
C GLU A 104 -14.78 -16.58 -22.40
N PHE A 105 -15.10 -15.32 -22.71
CA PHE A 105 -14.41 -14.16 -22.16
C PHE A 105 -14.46 -14.14 -20.64
N TRP A 106 -15.61 -14.50 -20.05
CA TRP A 106 -15.75 -14.65 -18.61
C TRP A 106 -14.73 -15.63 -18.03
N HIS A 107 -14.68 -16.88 -18.53
CA HIS A 107 -13.74 -17.88 -18.04
C HIS A 107 -12.28 -17.43 -18.21
N TYR A 108 -11.96 -16.80 -19.35
CA TYR A 108 -10.62 -16.29 -19.62
C TYR A 108 -10.21 -15.20 -18.63
N LEU A 109 -11.05 -14.17 -18.43
CA LEU A 109 -10.76 -13.08 -17.51
C LEU A 109 -10.59 -13.58 -16.07
N LEU A 110 -11.41 -14.56 -15.66
CA LEU A 110 -11.31 -15.13 -14.33
C LEU A 110 -10.05 -15.96 -14.13
N ASN A 111 -9.67 -16.76 -15.11
CA ASN A 111 -8.40 -17.46 -15.06
C ASN A 111 -7.23 -16.47 -15.00
N TYR A 112 -7.30 -15.37 -15.75
CA TYR A 112 -6.31 -14.29 -15.65
C TYR A 112 -6.26 -13.69 -14.24
N ILE A 113 -7.39 -13.16 -13.73
CA ILE A 113 -7.48 -12.51 -12.42
C ILE A 113 -7.05 -13.44 -11.29
N SER A 114 -7.54 -14.68 -11.26
CA SER A 114 -7.20 -15.66 -10.22
C SER A 114 -5.72 -16.03 -10.23
N ASN A 115 -5.00 -15.83 -11.34
CA ASN A 115 -3.55 -16.03 -11.40
C ASN A 115 -2.75 -14.83 -10.92
N ILE A 116 -3.24 -13.61 -11.12
CA ILE A 116 -2.54 -12.37 -10.73
C ILE A 116 -2.91 -11.86 -9.33
N VAL A 117 -4.13 -12.13 -8.85
CA VAL A 117 -4.64 -11.76 -7.55
C VAL A 117 -5.04 -13.05 -6.82
N ARG A 118 -4.32 -13.35 -5.75
CA ARG A 118 -4.56 -14.49 -4.87
C ARG A 118 -5.18 -13.99 -3.58
N GLU A 119 -6.17 -14.72 -3.09
CA GLU A 119 -6.89 -14.38 -1.86
C GLU A 119 -6.77 -15.46 -0.76
N ASP A 120 -6.05 -16.54 -1.05
CA ASP A 120 -5.66 -17.57 -0.09
C ASP A 120 -4.25 -18.11 -0.38
N ILE A 121 -3.81 -19.14 0.35
CA ILE A 121 -2.51 -19.81 0.17
C ILE A 121 -2.63 -21.28 -0.25
N ASN A 122 -3.85 -21.78 -0.46
CA ASN A 122 -4.09 -23.20 -0.74
C ASN A 122 -3.61 -23.59 -2.15
N TYR A 123 -3.50 -22.64 -3.07
CA TYR A 123 -2.86 -22.85 -4.37
C TYR A 123 -1.37 -23.22 -4.27
N LEU A 124 -0.73 -23.03 -3.11
CA LEU A 124 0.66 -23.43 -2.83
C LEU A 124 0.77 -24.85 -2.27
N CYS A 125 -0.34 -25.45 -1.85
CA CYS A 125 -0.39 -26.77 -1.24
C CYS A 125 -0.37 -27.88 -2.30
N LYS A 126 0.05 -29.09 -1.91
CA LYS A 126 -0.07 -30.25 -2.79
C LYS A 126 -1.54 -30.66 -2.93
N LYS A 127 -1.85 -31.37 -4.01
CA LYS A 127 -3.20 -31.92 -4.24
C LYS A 127 -3.63 -32.79 -3.06
N GLY A 128 -4.75 -32.42 -2.41
CA GLY A 128 -5.30 -33.10 -1.24
C GLY A 128 -4.87 -32.52 0.12
N GLU A 129 -3.92 -31.58 0.15
CA GLU A 129 -3.58 -30.79 1.33
C GLU A 129 -4.42 -29.51 1.36
N LEU A 130 -4.98 -29.17 2.53
CA LEU A 130 -5.75 -27.95 2.73
C LEU A 130 -5.28 -27.26 4.01
N ILE A 131 -4.90 -26.00 3.89
CA ILE A 131 -4.59 -25.13 5.01
C ILE A 131 -5.88 -24.38 5.40
N THR A 132 -6.45 -24.80 6.53
CA THR A 132 -7.69 -24.19 7.05
C THR A 132 -7.41 -22.93 7.88
N ASN A 133 -8.42 -22.07 8.04
CA ASN A 133 -8.39 -20.92 8.94
C ASN A 133 -7.93 -21.29 10.36
N LYS A 134 -8.37 -22.46 10.85
CA LYS A 134 -8.00 -22.95 12.19
C LYS A 134 -6.51 -23.26 12.28
N MET A 135 -5.93 -23.86 11.24
CA MET A 135 -4.50 -24.19 11.19
C MET A 135 -3.63 -22.94 11.18
N VAL A 136 -3.93 -21.97 10.30
CA VAL A 136 -3.16 -20.71 10.25
C VAL A 136 -3.32 -19.93 11.55
N LYS A 137 -4.54 -19.85 12.09
CA LYS A 137 -4.78 -19.18 13.37
C LYS A 137 -4.01 -19.84 14.52
N ALA A 138 -3.97 -21.17 14.58
CA ALA A 138 -3.18 -21.88 15.56
C ALA A 138 -1.69 -21.54 15.42
N GLU A 139 -1.14 -21.59 14.21
CA GLU A 139 0.25 -21.25 13.91
C GLU A 139 0.60 -19.80 14.30
N CYS A 140 -0.28 -18.83 14.01
CA CYS A 140 -0.07 -17.44 14.38
C CYS A 140 -0.14 -17.17 15.89
N LEU A 141 -0.92 -17.97 16.64
CA LEU A 141 -1.07 -17.85 18.09
C LEU A 141 0.02 -18.61 18.86
N THR A 142 0.68 -19.58 18.22
CA THR A 142 1.80 -20.30 18.80
C THR A 142 2.90 -19.31 19.19
N PRO A 143 3.38 -19.34 20.45
CA PRO A 143 4.48 -18.49 20.88
C PRO A 143 5.71 -18.75 20.01
N LYS A 144 6.13 -17.71 19.29
CA LYS A 144 7.36 -17.78 18.49
C LYS A 144 8.57 -18.00 19.38
N THR A 145 9.43 -18.92 18.97
CA THR A 145 10.77 -19.10 19.50
C THR A 145 11.58 -17.81 19.38
N ILE A 146 12.68 -17.71 20.14
CA ILE A 146 13.62 -16.58 20.03
C ILE A 146 14.12 -16.46 18.59
N LEU A 147 14.42 -17.60 17.96
CA LEU A 147 14.86 -17.71 16.58
C LEU A 147 13.87 -17.10 15.59
N GLU A 148 12.60 -17.48 15.68
CA GLU A 148 11.56 -17.02 14.78
C GLU A 148 11.26 -15.53 14.95
N LYS A 149 11.51 -14.98 16.15
CA LYS A 149 11.42 -13.55 16.43
C LYS A 149 12.60 -12.77 15.83
N GLN A 150 13.80 -13.36 15.82
CA GLN A 150 15.00 -12.74 15.26
C GLN A 150 15.04 -12.81 13.72
N MET A 151 14.78 -13.98 13.14
CA MET A 151 14.75 -14.21 11.69
C MET A 151 13.57 -13.49 11.03
N HIS A 152 13.87 -12.33 10.46
CA HIS A 152 12.94 -11.63 9.58
C HIS A 152 13.00 -12.23 8.17
N PHE A 153 11.85 -12.40 7.52
CA PHE A 153 11.75 -13.04 6.20
C PHE A 153 12.46 -12.26 5.08
N SER A 154 12.76 -10.97 5.30
CA SER A 154 13.60 -10.18 4.38
C SER A 154 15.04 -10.69 4.28
N PHE A 155 15.50 -11.49 5.25
CA PHE A 155 16.83 -12.08 5.26
C PHE A 155 16.84 -13.55 4.83
N LEU A 156 15.68 -14.13 4.53
CA LEU A 156 15.66 -15.50 4.04
C LEU A 156 16.28 -15.56 2.64
N PRO A 157 17.09 -16.59 2.36
CA PRO A 157 17.67 -16.79 1.04
C PRO A 157 16.58 -16.76 -0.03
N ILE A 158 16.86 -16.09 -1.15
CA ILE A 158 15.94 -16.08 -2.30
C ILE A 158 16.15 -17.40 -3.05
N PRO A 159 15.09 -18.19 -3.31
CA PRO A 159 15.20 -19.39 -4.11
C PRO A 159 15.82 -19.10 -5.49
N ASP A 160 16.90 -19.80 -5.84
CA ASP A 160 17.56 -19.62 -7.13
C ASP A 160 16.74 -20.26 -8.26
N PRO A 161 16.26 -19.48 -9.25
CA PRO A 161 15.45 -19.99 -10.37
C PRO A 161 16.19 -20.98 -11.29
N ARG A 162 17.53 -21.06 -11.21
CA ARG A 162 18.35 -21.95 -12.03
C ARG A 162 18.44 -23.37 -11.47
N LEU A 163 18.02 -23.58 -10.22
CA LEU A 163 18.10 -24.89 -9.57
C LEU A 163 16.86 -25.75 -9.90
N PRO A 164 17.01 -27.08 -10.04
CA PRO A 164 15.91 -27.97 -10.40
C PRO A 164 14.80 -28.02 -9.34
N ASP A 165 15.12 -27.68 -8.08
CA ASP A 165 14.16 -27.64 -6.97
C ASP A 165 13.54 -26.26 -6.73
N PHE A 166 13.78 -25.29 -7.62
CA PHE A 166 13.28 -23.91 -7.51
C PHE A 166 11.79 -23.86 -7.20
N LYS A 167 10.96 -24.57 -7.98
CA LYS A 167 9.50 -24.52 -7.81
C LYS A 167 9.07 -24.91 -6.39
N LYS A 168 9.71 -25.94 -5.82
CA LYS A 168 9.42 -26.40 -4.45
C LYS A 168 9.91 -25.37 -3.43
N LYS A 169 11.13 -24.86 -3.58
CA LYS A 169 11.69 -23.84 -2.69
C LYS A 169 10.89 -22.54 -2.73
N PHE A 170 10.49 -22.10 -3.92
CA PHE A 170 9.65 -20.93 -4.13
C PHE A 170 8.29 -21.05 -3.43
N CYS A 171 7.60 -22.18 -3.59
CA CYS A 171 6.31 -22.39 -2.90
C CYS A 171 6.47 -22.36 -1.37
N LEU A 172 7.52 -22.99 -0.83
CA LEU A 172 7.78 -23.00 0.62
C LEU A 172 8.14 -21.60 1.15
N ASP A 173 8.95 -20.88 0.41
CA ASP A 173 9.37 -19.52 0.72
C ASP A 173 8.17 -18.55 0.71
N LEU A 174 7.37 -18.57 -0.37
CA LEU A 174 6.15 -17.78 -0.46
C LEU A 174 5.14 -18.14 0.64
N LEU A 175 4.93 -19.43 0.93
CA LEU A 175 4.07 -19.87 2.03
C LEU A 175 4.50 -19.27 3.38
N THR A 176 5.82 -19.21 3.63
CA THR A 176 6.40 -18.66 4.85
C THR A 176 6.14 -17.16 4.98
N ILE A 177 6.29 -16.42 3.88
CA ILE A 177 5.99 -14.98 3.82
C ILE A 177 4.49 -14.74 4.02
N CYS A 178 3.63 -15.45 3.28
CA CYS A 178 2.19 -15.25 3.30
C CYS A 178 1.60 -15.47 4.69
N LYS A 179 1.97 -16.57 5.37
CA LYS A 179 1.51 -16.86 6.73
C LYS A 179 1.86 -15.76 7.74
N ARG A 180 2.99 -15.07 7.55
CA ARG A 180 3.48 -14.06 8.49
C ARG A 180 3.02 -12.64 8.17
N THR A 181 2.79 -12.32 6.90
CA THR A 181 2.58 -10.94 6.42
C THR A 181 1.19 -10.68 5.89
N LEU A 182 0.48 -11.71 5.42
CA LEU A 182 -0.82 -11.57 4.79
C LEU A 182 -1.97 -12.04 5.68
N PHE A 183 -1.70 -12.90 6.67
CA PHE A 183 -2.73 -13.37 7.58
C PHE A 183 -3.14 -12.26 8.56
N HIS A 184 -4.43 -11.92 8.54
CA HIS A 184 -5.05 -10.95 9.41
C HIS A 184 -5.44 -11.57 10.76
N TYR A 185 -4.97 -10.95 11.83
CA TYR A 185 -5.53 -11.12 13.17
C TYR A 185 -5.90 -9.75 13.71
N CYS A 186 -7.09 -9.64 14.30
CA CYS A 186 -7.55 -8.34 14.80
C CYS A 186 -6.65 -7.85 15.93
N THR A 187 -6.04 -6.67 15.73
CA THR A 187 -5.25 -5.96 16.74
C THR A 187 -6.07 -4.83 17.37
N LYS A 188 -5.47 -4.08 18.32
CA LYS A 188 -6.08 -2.85 18.85
C LYS A 188 -6.37 -1.83 17.75
N ALA A 189 -5.51 -1.75 16.71
CA ALA A 189 -5.70 -0.85 15.58
C ALA A 189 -6.98 -1.14 14.80
N CYS A 190 -7.38 -2.42 14.71
CA CYS A 190 -8.62 -2.84 14.06
C CYS A 190 -9.88 -2.35 14.77
N LYS A 191 -9.75 -1.91 16.03
CA LYS A 191 -10.86 -1.42 16.87
C LYS A 191 -10.78 0.08 17.13
N LYS A 192 -9.79 0.80 16.56
CA LYS A 192 -9.48 2.21 16.86
C LYS A 192 -10.70 3.15 16.67
N PHE A 193 -11.61 2.82 15.77
CA PHE A 193 -12.80 3.64 15.44
C PHE A 193 -14.13 3.00 15.82
N ASN A 194 -14.12 1.86 16.51
CA ASN A 194 -15.34 1.17 16.93
C ASN A 194 -15.85 1.75 18.26
N ARG A 195 -16.36 2.97 18.22
CA ARG A 195 -17.06 3.62 19.34
C ARG A 195 -18.55 3.24 19.31
N ASP A 196 -18.86 1.98 19.64
CA ASP A 196 -20.23 1.47 19.90
C ASP A 196 -21.03 0.83 18.75
N LEU A 197 -20.43 0.63 17.57
CA LEU A 197 -20.98 -0.29 16.57
C LEU A 197 -20.53 -1.73 16.88
N GLN A 198 -21.38 -2.73 16.61
CA GLN A 198 -21.07 -4.15 16.82
C GLN A 198 -19.64 -4.48 16.35
N LYS A 199 -18.97 -5.38 17.09
CA LYS A 199 -17.52 -5.70 17.09
C LYS A 199 -16.96 -6.19 15.73
N HIS A 200 -17.07 -5.42 14.66
CA HIS A 200 -16.54 -5.76 13.35
C HIS A 200 -15.11 -5.22 13.19
N CYS A 201 -14.25 -5.97 12.52
CA CYS A 201 -12.91 -5.48 12.22
C CYS A 201 -13.01 -4.27 11.29
N ARG A 202 -12.27 -3.18 11.56
CA ARG A 202 -12.18 -2.01 10.65
C ARG A 202 -11.81 -2.39 9.21
N PHE A 203 -11.08 -3.49 9.04
CA PHE A 203 -10.62 -3.99 7.74
C PHE A 203 -11.56 -5.06 7.16
N ASP A 204 -12.81 -5.13 7.62
CA ASP A 204 -13.87 -6.01 7.13
C ASP A 204 -13.55 -7.52 7.18
N PHE A 205 -12.78 -7.92 8.20
CA PHE A 205 -12.57 -9.32 8.55
C PHE A 205 -13.62 -9.84 9.55
N PRO A 206 -14.08 -11.10 9.43
CA PRO A 206 -13.75 -12.07 8.37
C PRO A 206 -14.40 -11.72 7.03
N ARG A 207 -13.69 -12.00 5.93
CA ARG A 207 -14.25 -11.87 4.58
C ARG A 207 -15.22 -13.01 4.28
N GLU A 208 -16.20 -12.73 3.44
CA GLU A 208 -17.17 -13.70 2.97
C GLU A 208 -16.50 -14.72 2.07
N LEU A 209 -16.56 -16.01 2.45
CA LEU A 209 -15.95 -17.09 1.69
C LEU A 209 -16.65 -17.28 0.35
N VAL A 210 -15.88 -17.61 -0.67
CA VAL A 210 -16.36 -17.87 -2.02
C VAL A 210 -16.00 -19.30 -2.39
N ASP A 211 -16.99 -20.19 -2.36
CA ASP A 211 -16.82 -21.61 -2.66
C ASP A 211 -16.64 -21.84 -4.19
N PRO A 212 -15.78 -22.77 -4.61
CA PRO A 212 -15.64 -23.11 -6.03
C PRO A 212 -16.91 -23.79 -6.58
N PRO A 213 -17.28 -23.59 -7.85
CA PRO A 213 -16.65 -22.73 -8.88
C PRO A 213 -17.23 -21.31 -8.91
N ASP A 214 -18.03 -20.94 -7.92
CA ASP A 214 -18.96 -19.82 -7.99
C ASP A 214 -18.24 -18.50 -7.72
N ILE A 215 -17.62 -17.97 -8.76
CA ILE A 215 -17.32 -16.55 -8.84
C ILE A 215 -18.67 -15.84 -8.99
N ILE A 216 -19.20 -15.39 -7.85
CA ILE A 216 -20.49 -14.71 -7.80
C ILE A 216 -20.29 -13.36 -8.49
N PHE A 217 -21.05 -13.12 -9.55
CA PHE A 217 -21.48 -11.77 -9.88
C PHE A 217 -22.68 -11.46 -9.00
N PRO A 218 -22.53 -10.83 -7.83
CA PRO A 218 -23.70 -10.21 -7.23
C PRO A 218 -24.23 -9.19 -8.25
N GLU A 219 -25.50 -8.80 -8.13
CA GLU A 219 -26.12 -7.73 -8.93
C GLU A 219 -25.25 -6.44 -9.03
N GLN A 220 -24.31 -6.31 -8.10
CA GLN A 220 -23.30 -5.29 -7.89
C GLN A 220 -22.07 -5.35 -8.83
N ARG A 221 -21.89 -6.38 -9.66
CA ARG A 221 -20.83 -6.51 -10.70
C ARG A 221 -19.37 -6.51 -10.19
N VAL A 222 -19.15 -6.97 -8.97
CA VAL A 222 -17.80 -7.15 -8.40
C VAL A 222 -17.34 -8.58 -8.67
N ILE A 223 -16.14 -8.77 -9.24
CA ILE A 223 -15.56 -10.11 -9.43
C ILE A 223 -15.04 -10.58 -8.07
N ALA A 224 -15.72 -11.54 -7.43
CA ALA A 224 -15.25 -12.16 -6.21
C ALA A 224 -14.31 -13.33 -6.55
N ILE A 225 -13.07 -13.29 -6.07
CA ILE A 225 -12.09 -14.35 -6.32
C ILE A 225 -12.30 -15.44 -5.27
N GLN A 226 -12.19 -16.70 -5.70
CA GLN A 226 -12.27 -17.85 -4.81
C GLN A 226 -11.28 -17.71 -3.65
N HIS A 227 -11.78 -17.85 -2.43
CA HIS A 227 -10.91 -17.97 -1.25
C HIS A 227 -11.56 -18.82 -0.17
N ILE A 228 -10.80 -19.81 0.28
CA ILE A 228 -11.21 -20.74 1.34
C ILE A 228 -10.88 -20.17 2.73
N SER A 229 -10.07 -19.11 2.78
CA SER A 229 -9.62 -18.47 4.01
C SER A 229 -10.10 -17.03 4.14
N ALA A 230 -10.96 -16.78 5.13
CA ALA A 230 -11.58 -15.49 5.36
C ALA A 230 -10.62 -14.41 5.90
N TYR A 231 -9.35 -14.75 6.14
CA TYR A 231 -8.40 -13.94 6.91
C TYR A 231 -7.11 -13.60 6.18
N PHE A 232 -6.93 -13.95 4.90
CA PHE A 232 -5.77 -13.47 4.15
C PHE A 232 -6.03 -12.10 3.55
N ASN A 233 -4.99 -11.31 3.30
CA ASN A 233 -5.08 -10.16 2.39
C ASN A 233 -4.90 -10.64 0.94
N ASN A 234 -5.34 -9.82 0.00
CA ASN A 234 -5.11 -10.08 -1.41
C ASN A 234 -3.65 -9.85 -1.76
N HIS A 235 -3.06 -10.72 -2.58
CA HIS A 235 -1.66 -10.57 -2.97
C HIS A 235 -1.37 -11.10 -4.36
N ASN A 236 -0.33 -10.55 -4.98
CA ASN A 236 0.35 -11.19 -6.09
C ASN A 236 1.55 -11.98 -5.55
N SER A 237 1.67 -13.25 -5.94
CA SER A 237 2.74 -14.14 -5.48
C SER A 237 4.14 -13.59 -5.78
N TYR A 238 4.36 -13.07 -6.98
CA TYR A 238 5.67 -12.55 -7.41
C TYR A 238 6.02 -11.24 -6.70
N ILE A 239 5.05 -10.33 -6.55
CA ILE A 239 5.28 -9.09 -5.78
C ILE A 239 5.54 -9.44 -4.31
N THR A 240 4.76 -10.32 -3.69
CA THR A 240 4.97 -10.75 -2.29
C THR A 240 6.35 -11.34 -2.07
N THR A 241 6.84 -12.19 -2.99
CA THR A 241 8.20 -12.72 -2.90
C THR A 241 9.24 -11.61 -3.09
N ALA A 242 9.05 -10.71 -4.06
CA ALA A 242 10.02 -9.65 -4.36
C ALA A 242 10.13 -8.59 -3.25
N CYS A 243 9.00 -8.10 -2.72
CA CYS A 243 9.00 -7.15 -1.61
C CYS A 243 9.12 -7.82 -0.24
N ARG A 244 9.07 -9.16 -0.20
CA ARG A 244 9.04 -9.97 1.02
C ARG A 244 7.91 -9.53 1.96
N GLY A 245 6.76 -9.11 1.43
CA GLY A 245 5.73 -8.44 2.23
C GLY A 245 4.33 -8.41 1.59
N ASN A 246 3.44 -7.68 2.25
CA ASN A 246 2.08 -7.46 1.75
C ASN A 246 2.07 -6.45 0.59
N ASN A 247 1.23 -6.69 -0.42
CA ASN A 247 0.99 -5.74 -1.51
C ASN A 247 -0.49 -5.37 -1.73
N ASP A 248 -1.43 -5.95 -0.96
CA ASP A 248 -2.89 -5.68 -1.02
C ASP A 248 -3.45 -5.41 -2.43
N ILE A 249 -3.08 -6.24 -3.40
CA ILE A 249 -3.44 -6.03 -4.80
C ILE A 249 -4.93 -6.31 -5.04
N LYS A 250 -5.60 -5.46 -5.83
CA LYS A 250 -7.01 -5.63 -6.19
C LYS A 250 -7.24 -5.36 -7.67
N PHE A 251 -8.10 -6.16 -8.28
CA PHE A 251 -8.60 -5.90 -9.63
C PHE A 251 -9.78 -4.94 -9.56
N ILE A 252 -9.76 -3.88 -10.38
CA ILE A 252 -10.81 -2.85 -10.41
C ILE A 252 -11.74 -3.12 -11.59
N SER A 253 -12.89 -3.75 -11.31
CA SER A 253 -13.86 -4.16 -12.36
C SER A 253 -15.04 -3.22 -12.53
N THR A 254 -15.20 -2.20 -11.67
CA THR A 254 -16.37 -1.30 -11.70
C THR A 254 -15.98 0.16 -11.54
N GLN A 255 -16.84 1.06 -12.04
CA GLN A 255 -16.64 2.50 -11.92
C GLN A 255 -16.65 2.96 -10.46
N LYS A 256 -17.52 2.37 -9.62
CA LYS A 256 -17.60 2.68 -8.20
C LYS A 256 -16.30 2.32 -7.47
N LEU A 257 -15.73 1.15 -7.76
CA LEU A 257 -14.43 0.76 -7.21
C LEU A 257 -13.31 1.67 -7.73
N ALA A 258 -13.30 2.00 -9.02
CA ALA A 258 -12.31 2.91 -9.59
C ALA A 258 -12.34 4.28 -8.90
N LEU A 259 -13.51 4.89 -8.73
CA LEU A 259 -13.68 6.17 -8.04
C LEU A 259 -13.28 6.08 -6.57
N ALA A 260 -13.61 4.99 -5.88
CA ALA A 260 -13.20 4.76 -4.50
C ALA A 260 -11.67 4.66 -4.37
N CYS A 261 -10.99 3.95 -5.28
CA CYS A 261 -9.53 3.85 -5.31
C CYS A 261 -8.88 5.20 -5.63
N ILE A 262 -9.42 5.96 -6.57
CA ILE A 262 -8.92 7.31 -6.90
C ILE A 262 -9.07 8.23 -5.69
N HIS A 263 -10.23 8.23 -5.03
CA HIS A 263 -10.45 9.00 -3.81
C HIS A 263 -9.48 8.59 -2.71
N TYR A 264 -9.31 7.29 -2.47
CA TYR A 264 -8.37 6.75 -1.48
C TYR A 264 -6.95 7.23 -1.74
N ILE A 265 -6.43 7.08 -2.96
CA ILE A 265 -5.07 7.53 -3.31
C ILE A 265 -4.94 9.05 -3.22
N THR A 266 -5.97 9.79 -3.62
CA THR A 266 -5.99 11.26 -3.51
C THR A 266 -5.94 11.69 -2.04
N ASP A 267 -6.64 10.99 -1.15
CA ASP A 267 -6.57 11.23 0.30
C ASP A 267 -5.13 11.06 0.80
N TYR A 268 -4.38 10.04 0.34
CA TYR A 268 -2.95 9.90 0.68
C TYR A 268 -2.05 10.98 0.09
N ILE A 269 -2.29 11.40 -1.16
CA ILE A 269 -1.53 12.50 -1.78
C ILE A 269 -1.76 13.81 -1.03
N THR A 270 -2.98 14.04 -0.56
CA THR A 270 -3.41 15.29 0.07
C THR A 270 -3.39 15.25 1.59
N LYS A 271 -2.97 14.12 2.18
CA LYS A 271 -2.93 13.93 3.61
C LYS A 271 -1.93 14.90 4.22
N LEU A 272 -2.45 15.86 4.98
CA LEU A 272 -1.61 16.73 5.80
C LEU A 272 -1.19 15.93 7.03
N ASP A 273 0.11 15.72 7.21
CA ASP A 273 0.68 15.07 8.40
C ASP A 273 0.69 16.01 9.62
N ILE A 274 -0.43 16.67 9.88
CA ILE A 274 -0.59 17.55 11.04
C ILE A 274 -1.58 16.90 12.00
N SER A 275 -1.09 16.52 13.17
CA SER A 275 -1.95 16.01 14.23
C SER A 275 -2.99 17.07 14.64
N THR A 276 -4.22 16.65 14.94
CA THR A 276 -5.29 17.59 15.38
C THR A 276 -4.87 18.41 16.60
N TYR A 277 -4.07 17.81 17.49
CA TYR A 277 -3.52 18.49 18.67
C TYR A 277 -2.56 19.62 18.27
N SER A 278 -1.63 19.34 17.36
CA SER A 278 -0.71 20.34 16.81
C SER A 278 -1.48 21.46 16.11
N SER A 279 -2.47 21.13 15.27
CA SER A 279 -3.34 22.11 14.61
C SER A 279 -4.04 23.03 15.62
N PHE A 280 -4.57 22.47 16.71
CA PHE A 280 -5.26 23.23 17.73
C PHE A 280 -4.32 24.18 18.50
N LEU A 281 -3.13 23.72 18.88
CA LEU A 281 -2.13 24.57 19.52
C LEU A 281 -1.67 25.71 18.58
N ILE A 282 -1.50 25.41 17.30
CA ILE A 282 -1.18 26.40 16.28
C ILE A 282 -2.32 27.43 16.19
N CYS A 283 -3.58 26.99 16.08
CA CYS A 283 -4.75 27.87 16.11
C CYS A 283 -4.75 28.79 17.34
N ALA A 284 -4.63 28.20 18.54
CA ALA A 284 -4.70 28.93 19.80
C ALA A 284 -3.60 30.01 19.89
N SER A 285 -2.35 29.64 19.58
CA SER A 285 -1.23 30.58 19.60
C SER A 285 -1.41 31.77 18.63
N ILE A 286 -1.99 31.52 17.46
CA ILE A 286 -2.23 32.57 16.46
C ILE A 286 -3.41 33.44 16.87
N LEU A 287 -4.46 32.85 17.46
CA LEU A 287 -5.60 33.58 17.95
C LEU A 287 -5.19 34.54 19.07
N GLU A 288 -4.39 34.09 20.04
CA GLU A 288 -3.83 34.95 21.09
C GLU A 288 -3.05 36.12 20.49
N THR A 289 -2.10 35.83 19.59
CA THR A 289 -1.31 36.87 18.90
C THR A 289 -2.19 37.84 18.11
N PHE A 290 -3.28 37.35 17.53
CA PHE A 290 -4.20 38.16 16.74
C PHE A 290 -5.07 39.06 17.63
N LEU A 291 -5.56 38.55 18.76
CA LEU A 291 -6.31 39.33 19.75
C LEU A 291 -5.44 40.44 20.36
N ASP A 292 -4.16 40.15 20.65
CA ASP A 292 -3.21 41.16 21.14
C ASP A 292 -3.00 42.29 20.11
N GLN A 293 -3.00 41.97 18.81
CA GLN A 293 -2.84 42.94 17.73
C GLN A 293 -4.10 43.77 17.44
N LEU A 294 -5.29 43.27 17.81
CA LEU A 294 -6.57 43.98 17.62
C LEU A 294 -6.73 45.16 18.57
N SER A 295 -6.04 45.16 19.71
CA SER A 295 -6.10 46.24 20.71
C SER A 295 -5.55 47.59 20.21
N ASN A 296 -4.95 47.64 19.00
CA ASN A 296 -4.18 48.80 18.51
C ASN A 296 -4.67 49.44 17.19
N ASN A 297 -5.74 48.99 16.51
CA ASN A 297 -6.22 49.64 15.26
C ASN A 297 -7.69 49.32 14.88
N ASP A 298 -8.55 50.35 14.92
CA ASP A 298 -9.99 50.26 14.67
C ASP A 298 -10.44 50.46 13.20
N SER A 299 -9.53 50.69 12.24
CA SER A 299 -9.91 51.15 10.90
C SER A 299 -9.95 50.08 9.78
N TYR A 300 -9.81 48.79 10.08
CA TYR A 300 -9.78 47.72 9.05
C TYR A 300 -11.09 46.92 8.95
N ASN A 301 -11.52 46.64 7.71
CA ASN A 301 -12.64 45.76 7.35
C ASN A 301 -12.51 44.37 8.02
N LEU A 302 -13.60 43.89 8.65
CA LEU A 302 -13.68 42.59 9.33
C LEU A 302 -13.34 41.41 8.40
N ILE A 303 -13.66 41.52 7.11
CA ILE A 303 -13.35 40.49 6.11
C ILE A 303 -11.83 40.37 5.93
N ASP A 304 -11.12 41.49 5.77
CA ASP A 304 -9.67 41.49 5.59
C ASP A 304 -8.94 40.99 6.84
N LYS A 305 -9.47 41.31 8.02
CA LYS A 305 -8.98 40.80 9.32
C LYS A 305 -9.12 39.27 9.39
N SER A 306 -10.28 38.74 9.03
CA SER A 306 -10.53 37.29 9.00
C SER A 306 -9.66 36.57 7.97
N LEU A 307 -9.49 37.13 6.78
CA LEU A 307 -8.61 36.56 5.75
C LEU A 307 -7.16 36.52 6.21
N LYS A 308 -6.64 37.60 6.81
CA LYS A 308 -5.28 37.64 7.37
C LYS A 308 -5.07 36.60 8.46
N LEU A 309 -6.06 36.39 9.34
CA LEU A 309 -5.99 35.37 10.38
C LEU A 309 -5.88 33.96 9.77
N ILE A 310 -6.76 33.65 8.81
CA ILE A 310 -6.74 32.36 8.11
C ILE A 310 -5.42 32.16 7.36
N THR A 311 -4.91 33.17 6.66
CA THR A 311 -3.62 33.08 5.96
C THR A 311 -2.46 32.83 6.92
N LYS A 312 -2.41 33.54 8.06
CA LYS A 312 -1.38 33.29 9.10
C LYS A 312 -1.47 31.86 9.63
N TYR A 313 -2.69 31.38 9.87
CA TYR A 313 -2.94 30.02 10.32
C TYR A 313 -2.46 28.97 9.32
N LEU A 314 -2.87 29.08 8.06
CA LEU A 314 -2.46 28.17 7.00
C LEU A 314 -0.94 28.17 6.82
N ASN A 315 -0.31 29.35 6.78
CA ASN A 315 1.15 29.45 6.64
C ASN A 315 1.89 28.82 7.82
N LYS A 316 1.41 29.01 9.06
CA LYS A 316 2.04 28.42 10.25
C LYS A 316 1.82 26.91 10.31
N MET A 317 0.64 26.42 9.92
CA MET A 317 0.39 24.99 9.77
C MET A 317 1.37 24.36 8.79
N THR A 318 1.51 24.92 7.59
CA THR A 318 2.43 24.40 6.58
C THR A 318 3.88 24.49 7.04
N GLY A 319 4.28 25.62 7.65
CA GLY A 319 5.66 25.82 8.13
C GLY A 319 6.04 24.98 9.36
N GLN A 320 5.07 24.50 10.13
CA GLN A 320 5.27 23.62 11.28
C GLN A 320 4.91 22.16 11.01
N THR A 321 4.68 21.80 9.74
CA THR A 321 4.48 20.39 9.37
C THR A 321 5.80 19.65 9.55
N GLU A 322 5.82 18.66 10.44
CA GLU A 322 6.98 17.82 10.67
C GLU A 322 7.09 16.79 9.54
N LEU A 323 8.29 16.64 8.98
CA LEU A 323 8.58 15.62 7.98
C LEU A 323 9.44 14.53 8.61
N THR A 324 9.20 13.28 8.22
CA THR A 324 9.96 12.15 8.75
C THR A 324 11.40 12.14 8.19
N SER A 325 12.38 11.66 8.96
CA SER A 325 13.78 11.65 8.52
C SER A 325 13.99 10.90 7.18
N PRO A 326 13.33 9.75 6.91
CA PRO A 326 13.44 9.09 5.60
C PRO A 326 12.83 9.89 4.44
N GLN A 327 11.76 10.66 4.69
CA GLN A 327 11.16 11.53 3.69
C GLN A 327 12.09 12.69 3.32
N VAL A 328 12.65 13.36 4.33
CA VAL A 328 13.64 14.42 4.11
C VAL A 328 14.85 13.86 3.38
N SER A 329 15.31 12.66 3.75
CA SER A 329 16.43 11.99 3.09
C SER A 329 16.13 11.69 1.62
N ALA A 330 14.92 11.23 1.29
CA ALA A 330 14.51 10.99 -0.09
C ALA A 330 14.56 12.29 -0.92
N TYR A 331 14.01 13.39 -0.41
CA TYR A 331 14.05 14.68 -1.10
C TYR A 331 15.47 15.21 -1.30
N LEU A 332 16.35 15.07 -0.30
CA LEU A 332 17.75 15.47 -0.43
C LEU A 332 18.54 14.60 -1.42
N LEU A 333 18.08 13.37 -1.67
CA LEU A 333 18.66 12.44 -2.64
C LEU A 333 18.02 12.56 -4.03
N ASP A 334 17.12 13.52 -4.25
CA ASP A 334 16.38 13.67 -5.50
C ASP A 334 15.57 12.41 -5.87
N ILE A 335 15.04 11.74 -4.84
CA ILE A 335 14.11 10.61 -5.00
C ILE A 335 12.69 11.19 -4.99
N ASP A 336 11.97 10.99 -6.10
CA ASP A 336 10.59 11.42 -6.26
C ASP A 336 9.65 10.77 -5.21
N ASP A 337 8.63 11.53 -4.82
CA ASP A 337 7.51 11.08 -3.99
C ASP A 337 6.45 10.31 -4.79
N HIS A 338 6.67 10.10 -6.08
CA HIS A 338 5.76 9.39 -6.97
C HIS A 338 6.53 8.70 -8.09
N TYR A 339 5.91 7.69 -8.71
CA TYR A 339 6.45 7.04 -9.89
C TYR A 339 5.38 7.01 -10.97
N THR A 340 5.76 7.32 -12.21
CA THR A 340 4.82 7.33 -13.32
C THR A 340 5.50 7.02 -14.65
N SER A 341 4.74 6.49 -15.60
CA SER A 341 5.16 6.38 -17.00
C SER A 341 4.80 7.61 -17.85
N ASN A 342 4.11 8.62 -17.31
CA ASN A 342 3.74 9.82 -18.08
C ASN A 342 4.47 11.07 -17.59
N LYS A 343 4.40 12.12 -18.42
CA LYS A 343 4.76 13.47 -18.02
C LYS A 343 3.49 14.23 -17.66
N PHE A 344 3.45 14.79 -16.46
CA PHE A 344 2.38 15.68 -16.03
C PHE A 344 2.74 17.14 -16.34
N VAL A 345 1.70 17.96 -16.50
CA VAL A 345 1.84 19.42 -16.65
C VAL A 345 1.16 20.10 -15.48
N ASN A 346 1.78 21.16 -14.98
CA ASN A 346 1.21 21.94 -13.89
C ASN A 346 -0.03 22.69 -14.37
N ILE A 347 -1.16 22.42 -13.74
CA ILE A 347 -2.40 23.16 -13.98
C ILE A 347 -2.61 24.12 -12.81
N TYR A 348 -2.55 25.42 -13.09
CA TYR A 348 -2.89 26.44 -12.10
C TYR A 348 -4.40 26.45 -11.87
N LEU A 349 -4.82 25.88 -10.73
CA LEU A 349 -6.23 25.66 -10.40
C LEU A 349 -7.08 26.92 -10.52
N GLN A 350 -6.54 28.08 -10.13
CA GLN A 350 -7.27 29.35 -10.23
C GLN A 350 -7.55 29.73 -11.69
N THR A 351 -6.54 29.65 -12.55
CA THR A 351 -6.67 29.92 -13.99
C THR A 351 -7.63 28.95 -14.65
N PHE A 352 -7.53 27.66 -14.30
CA PHE A 352 -8.40 26.61 -14.83
C PHE A 352 -9.86 26.80 -14.40
N LYS A 353 -10.12 27.08 -13.11
CA LYS A 353 -11.46 27.41 -12.62
C LYS A 353 -12.03 28.65 -13.30
N SER A 354 -11.25 29.72 -13.41
CA SER A 354 -11.69 30.94 -14.10
C SER A 354 -11.99 30.71 -15.58
N HIS A 355 -11.34 29.74 -16.23
CA HIS A 355 -11.65 29.35 -17.61
C HIS A 355 -12.96 28.57 -17.68
N LEU A 356 -13.17 27.57 -16.83
CA LEU A 356 -14.41 26.78 -16.78
C LEU A 356 -15.65 27.62 -16.41
N MET A 357 -15.48 28.67 -15.60
CA MET A 357 -16.58 29.56 -15.18
C MET A 357 -16.87 30.68 -16.19
N LYS A 358 -16.09 30.76 -17.29
CA LYS A 358 -16.33 31.71 -18.41
C LYS A 358 -17.20 31.10 -19.51
N GLU A 359 -17.37 29.78 -19.53
CA GLU A 359 -18.41 29.08 -20.27
C GLU A 359 -19.66 28.92 -19.39
#